data_AF-A0A832Z160-F1
#
_entry.id   AF-A0A832Z160-F1
#
_cell.length_a   1.000
_cell.length_b   1.000
_cell.length_c   1.000
_cell.angle_alpha   90.00
_cell.angle_beta   90.00
_cell.angle_gamma   90.00
#
_symmetry.space_group_name_H-M   'P 1'
#
loop_
_entity.id
_entity.type
_entity.pdbx_description
1 polymer ?
#
loop_
_entity_poly.entity_id
_entity_poly.type
_entity_poly.pdbx_seq_one_letter_code
_entity_poly.pdbx_strand_id
1 'polypeptide(L)'
;RIHTRNMPLADDVDLEHIAEITEGYTGADLEALVREAALLALREDINSTRVRMKHFMEALKRVKPSLTPEMIKFYEEWYERARQQLPGKTAQIKPTIYA
;
A
#
# COMPACT_ATOMS: atom_id res chain seq x y z
N ARG A 1 -6.09 8.43 6.76
CA ARG A 1 -7.10 7.45 6.27
C ARG A 1 -7.71 7.93 4.94
N ILE A 2 -7.30 7.30 3.82
CA ILE A 2 -7.82 7.60 2.47
C ILE A 2 -8.74 6.46 2.02
N HIS A 3 -8.18 5.28 1.73
CA HIS A 3 -8.95 4.13 1.21
C HIS A 3 -9.94 3.53 2.23
N THR A 4 -9.68 3.65 3.53
CA THR A 4 -10.57 3.15 4.60
C THR A 4 -11.55 4.20 5.15
N ARG A 5 -11.68 5.37 4.51
CA ARG A 5 -12.48 6.48 5.03
C ARG A 5 -13.97 6.14 5.20
N ASN A 6 -14.55 5.44 4.22
CA ASN A 6 -15.97 5.09 4.20
C ASN A 6 -16.22 3.61 4.50
N MET A 7 -15.21 2.89 4.97
CA MET A 7 -15.30 1.47 5.27
C MET A 7 -15.70 1.28 6.74
N PRO A 8 -16.76 0.52 7.05
CA PRO A 8 -17.11 0.21 8.43
C PRO A 8 -16.09 -0.80 8.98
N LEU A 9 -15.08 -0.30 9.68
CA LEU A 9 -14.06 -1.13 10.33
C LEU A 9 -14.59 -1.61 11.68
N ALA A 10 -14.27 -2.82 12.09
CA ALA A 10 -14.46 -3.29 13.46
C ALA A 10 -13.37 -2.76 14.39
N ASP A 11 -13.61 -2.85 15.70
CA ASP A 11 -12.74 -2.23 16.71
C ASP A 11 -11.39 -2.96 16.85
N ASP A 12 -11.27 -4.18 16.28
CA ASP A 12 -10.05 -4.97 16.24
C ASP A 12 -9.09 -4.55 15.12
N VAL A 13 -9.49 -3.65 14.22
CA VAL A 13 -8.68 -3.24 13.07
C VAL A 13 -7.60 -2.23 13.48
N ASP A 14 -6.35 -2.66 13.40
CA ASP A 14 -5.17 -1.83 13.59
C ASP A 14 -4.61 -1.36 12.23
N LEU A 15 -4.90 -0.11 11.88
CA LEU A 15 -4.40 0.50 10.63
C LEU A 15 -2.93 0.91 10.70
N GLU A 16 -2.38 1.13 11.89
CA GLU A 16 -0.96 1.45 12.06
C GLU A 16 -0.14 0.19 11.80
N HIS A 17 -0.55 -0.95 12.37
CA HIS A 17 0.08 -2.23 12.08
C HIS A 17 0.00 -2.61 10.60
N ILE A 18 -1.15 -2.39 9.94
CA ILE A 18 -1.27 -2.62 8.49
C ILE A 18 -0.29 -1.72 7.71
N ALA A 19 -0.13 -0.45 8.11
CA ALA A 19 0.82 0.45 7.46
C ALA A 19 2.27 -0.05 7.60
N GLU A 20 2.66 -0.56 8.77
CA GLU A 20 3.99 -1.11 9.02
C GLU A 20 4.32 -2.32 8.13
N ILE A 21 3.34 -3.20 7.87
CA ILE A 21 3.56 -4.45 7.12
C ILE A 21 3.25 -4.34 5.62
N THR A 22 3.02 -3.13 5.11
CA THR A 22 2.71 -2.85 3.69
C THR A 22 3.82 -2.08 2.99
N GLU A 23 5.07 -2.28 3.41
CA GLU A 23 6.24 -1.79 2.67
C GLU A 23 6.22 -2.32 1.22
N GLY A 24 6.57 -1.45 0.26
CA GLY A 24 6.50 -1.75 -1.17
C GLY A 24 5.09 -1.63 -1.80
N TYR A 25 4.04 -1.37 -1.01
CA TYR A 25 2.71 -1.12 -1.55
C TYR A 25 2.61 0.33 -2.06
N THR A 26 2.02 0.49 -3.23
CA THR A 26 1.59 1.78 -3.77
C THR A 26 0.18 2.14 -3.29
N GLY A 27 -0.26 3.38 -3.51
CA GLY A 27 -1.67 3.75 -3.29
C GLY A 27 -2.67 2.82 -4.01
N ALA A 28 -2.33 2.34 -5.21
CA ALA A 28 -3.17 1.38 -5.94
C ALA A 28 -3.22 0.01 -5.26
N ASP A 29 -2.09 -0.47 -4.73
CA ASP A 29 -2.03 -1.73 -3.99
C ASP A 29 -2.81 -1.63 -2.68
N LEU A 30 -2.68 -0.51 -1.96
CA LEU A 30 -3.46 -0.26 -0.74
C LEU A 30 -4.96 -0.19 -1.02
N GLU A 31 -5.36 0.42 -2.12
CA GLU A 31 -6.75 0.44 -2.56
C GLU A 31 -7.26 -0.97 -2.89
N ALA A 32 -6.47 -1.77 -3.59
CA ALA A 32 -6.77 -3.17 -3.88
C ALA A 32 -6.88 -4.02 -2.60
N LEU A 33 -5.95 -3.83 -1.65
CA LEU A 33 -5.94 -4.50 -0.35
C LEU A 33 -7.23 -4.23 0.43
N VAL A 34 -7.61 -2.96 0.53
CA VAL A 34 -8.82 -2.53 1.24
C VAL A 34 -10.07 -3.12 0.57
N ARG A 35 -10.15 -3.11 -0.76
CA ARG A 35 -11.26 -3.75 -1.50
C ARG A 35 -11.35 -5.25 -1.25
N GLU A 36 -10.23 -5.98 -1.32
CA GLU A 36 -10.25 -7.43 -1.10
C GLU A 36 -10.65 -7.77 0.35
N ALA A 37 -10.22 -6.98 1.34
CA ALA A 37 -10.65 -7.15 2.72
C ALA A 37 -12.17 -6.97 2.89
N ALA A 38 -12.79 -6.02 2.19
CA ALA A 38 -14.24 -5.85 2.19
C ALA A 38 -14.96 -7.03 1.51
N LEU A 39 -14.46 -7.51 0.37
CA LEU A 39 -15.03 -8.68 -0.31
C LEU A 39 -14.91 -9.95 0.54
N LEU A 40 -13.81 -10.13 1.25
CA LEU A 40 -13.63 -11.23 2.19
C LEU A 40 -14.64 -11.18 3.33
N ALA A 41 -14.92 -9.99 3.88
CA ALA A 41 -15.96 -9.82 4.90
C ALA A 41 -17.35 -10.24 4.38
N LEU A 42 -17.71 -9.83 3.16
CA LEU A 42 -18.99 -10.17 2.54
C LEU A 42 -19.09 -11.64 2.14
N ARG A 43 -17.98 -12.26 1.72
CA ARG A 43 -17.91 -13.70 1.41
C ARG A 43 -18.05 -14.57 2.66
N GLU A 44 -17.55 -14.08 3.80
CA GLU A 44 -17.72 -14.77 5.08
C GLU A 44 -19.19 -14.70 5.56
N ASP A 45 -19.78 -13.51 5.53
CA ASP A 45 -21.19 -13.30 5.87
C ASP A 45 -21.75 -12.13 5.04
N ILE A 46 -22.78 -12.42 4.23
CA ILE A 46 -23.44 -11.43 3.37
C ILE A 46 -24.13 -10.32 4.16
N ASN A 47 -24.48 -10.59 5.43
CA ASN A 47 -25.07 -9.61 6.34
C ASN A 47 -24.01 -8.89 7.19
N SER A 48 -22.71 -9.15 6.95
CA SER A 48 -21.64 -8.52 7.70
C SER A 48 -21.68 -7.00 7.54
N THR A 49 -21.73 -6.31 8.67
CA THR A 49 -21.76 -4.85 8.73
C THR A 49 -20.39 -4.23 8.95
N ARG A 50 -19.36 -5.04 9.26
CA ARG A 50 -18.01 -4.56 9.62
C ARG A 50 -16.88 -5.42 9.08
N VAL A 51 -15.82 -4.77 8.60
CA VAL A 51 -14.57 -5.41 8.18
C VAL A 51 -13.65 -5.53 9.39
N ARG A 52 -13.20 -6.75 9.70
CA ARG A 52 -12.34 -7.11 10.84
C ARG A 52 -10.89 -7.28 10.42
N MET A 53 -9.99 -7.30 11.41
CA MET A 53 -8.55 -7.43 11.17
C MET A 53 -8.19 -8.69 10.40
N LYS A 54 -8.88 -9.81 10.69
CA LYS A 54 -8.68 -11.07 9.96
C LYS A 54 -8.90 -10.96 8.44
N HIS A 55 -9.80 -10.09 7.98
CA HIS A 55 -10.03 -9.92 6.54
C HIS A 55 -8.86 -9.19 5.88
N PHE A 56 -8.25 -8.22 6.57
CA PHE A 56 -7.02 -7.58 6.11
C PHE A 56 -5.86 -8.57 6.06
N MET A 57 -5.68 -9.38 7.10
CA MET A 57 -4.62 -10.40 7.14
C MET A 57 -4.77 -11.42 6.01
N GLU A 58 -6.00 -11.79 5.66
CA GLU A 58 -6.28 -12.67 4.51
C GLU A 58 -6.09 -11.95 3.17
N ALA A 59 -6.47 -10.67 3.07
CA ALA A 59 -6.25 -9.86 1.88
C ALA A 59 -4.75 -9.67 1.56
N LEU A 60 -3.89 -9.47 2.57
CA LEU A 60 -2.43 -9.36 2.42
C LEU A 60 -1.76 -10.62 1.85
N LYS A 61 -2.42 -11.77 1.97
CA LYS A 61 -1.94 -13.00 1.31
C LYS A 61 -2.15 -12.96 -0.20
N ARG A 62 -3.17 -12.24 -0.66
CA ARG A 62 -3.65 -12.20 -2.05
C ARG A 62 -3.13 -11.00 -2.82
N VAL A 63 -3.14 -9.84 -2.18
CA VAL A 63 -2.61 -8.59 -2.74
C VAL A 63 -1.13 -8.52 -2.36
N LYS A 64 -0.26 -8.45 -3.35
CA LYS A 64 1.20 -8.35 -3.17
C LYS A 64 1.68 -6.95 -3.55
N PRO A 65 2.76 -6.44 -2.95
CA PRO A 65 3.32 -5.15 -3.32
C PRO A 65 3.71 -5.15 -4.81
N SER A 66 3.40 -4.07 -5.50
CA SER A 66 3.80 -3.90 -6.90
C SER A 66 5.23 -3.37 -7.06
N LEU A 67 5.78 -2.71 -6.04
CA LEU A 67 7.18 -2.26 -6.04
C LEU A 67 8.06 -3.32 -5.43
N THR A 68 8.88 -3.97 -6.26
CA THR A 68 9.86 -4.94 -5.77
C THR A 68 11.14 -4.24 -5.30
N PRO A 69 11.91 -4.84 -4.36
CA PRO A 69 13.20 -4.29 -3.95
C PRO A 69 14.16 -4.04 -5.12
N GLU A 70 14.11 -4.88 -6.16
CA GLU A 70 14.92 -4.71 -7.37
C GLU A 70 14.51 -3.48 -8.17
N MET A 71 13.20 -3.22 -8.30
CA MET A 71 12.70 -2.02 -8.95
C MET A 71 13.10 -0.76 -8.19
N ILE A 72 12.96 -0.77 -6.87
CA ILE A 72 13.36 0.35 -6.00
C ILE A 72 14.85 0.65 -6.20
N LYS A 73 15.70 -0.38 -6.09
CA LYS A 73 17.15 -0.25 -6.31
C LYS A 73 17.47 0.26 -7.71
N PHE A 74 16.79 -0.24 -8.74
CA PHE A 74 16.99 0.23 -10.12
C PHE A 74 16.70 1.73 -10.24
N TYR A 75 15.59 2.21 -9.67
CA TYR A 75 15.24 3.63 -9.71
C TYR A 75 16.18 4.50 -8.88
N GLU A 76 16.67 4.01 -7.74
CA GLU A 76 17.68 4.70 -6.94
C GLU A 76 19.00 4.86 -7.70
N GLU A 77 19.51 3.77 -8.30
CA GLU A 77 20.72 3.80 -9.11
C GLU A 77 20.57 4.70 -10.34
N TRP A 78 19.41 4.63 -11.00
CA TRP A 78 19.10 5.51 -12.12
C TRP A 78 19.11 6.97 -11.69
N TYR A 79 18.49 7.28 -10.54
CA TYR A 79 18.44 8.64 -10.01
C TYR A 79 19.84 9.18 -9.69
N GLU A 80 20.71 8.39 -9.05
CA GLU A 80 22.07 8.81 -8.75
C GLU A 80 22.88 9.09 -10.04
N ARG A 81 22.73 8.26 -11.07
CA ARG A 81 23.34 8.51 -12.38
C ARG A 81 22.79 9.77 -13.05
N ALA A 82 21.48 9.96 -13.01
CA ALA A 82 20.81 11.11 -13.59
C ALA A 82 21.21 12.42 -12.87
N ARG A 83 21.36 12.39 -11.54
CA ARG A 83 21.75 13.55 -10.72
C ARG A 83 23.11 14.13 -11.12
N GLN A 84 24.03 13.30 -11.59
CA GLN A 84 25.35 13.75 -12.11
C GLN A 84 25.23 14.53 -13.42
N GLN A 85 24.12 14.37 -14.16
CA GLN A 85 23.89 14.97 -15.47
C GLN A 85 22.80 16.07 -15.46
N LEU A 86 22.04 16.21 -14.36
CA LEU A 86 20.94 17.16 -14.23
C LEU A 86 21.41 18.54 -13.73
N PRO A 87 20.89 19.65 -14.29
CA PRO A 87 21.21 21.00 -13.82
C PRO A 87 20.69 21.23 -12.39
N GLY A 88 21.43 22.02 -11.60
CA GLY A 88 21.40 22.01 -10.13
C GLY A 88 20.05 22.23 -9.42
N LYS A 89 19.01 22.74 -10.07
CA LYS A 89 17.64 22.82 -9.50
C LYS A 89 16.89 21.48 -9.58
N THR A 90 17.10 20.70 -10.65
CA THR A 90 16.44 19.41 -10.88
C THR A 90 17.11 18.29 -10.07
N ALA A 91 18.41 18.41 -9.82
CA ALA A 91 19.21 17.47 -9.01
C ALA A 91 18.88 17.46 -7.49
N GLN A 92 18.00 18.36 -7.03
CA GLN A 92 17.58 18.45 -5.62
C GLN A 92 16.22 17.80 -5.35
N ILE A 93 15.44 17.47 -6.39
CA ILE A 93 14.13 16.83 -6.24
C ILE A 93 14.36 15.34 -5.99
N LYS A 94 14.19 14.88 -4.75
CA LYS A 94 14.22 13.44 -4.44
C LYS A 94 12.93 12.78 -4.96
N PRO A 95 13.00 11.70 -5.74
CA PRO A 95 11.82 10.95 -6.13
C PRO A 95 11.24 10.29 -4.87
N THR A 96 9.96 10.53 -4.59
CA THR A 96 9.25 9.73 -3.60
C THR A 96 8.83 8.44 -4.28
N ILE A 97 9.31 7.31 -3.77
CA ILE A 97 9.01 5.96 -4.31
C ILE A 97 7.55 5.55 -3.99
N TYR A 98 6.99 6.15 -2.93
CA TYR A 98 5.61 5.95 -2.49
C TYR A 98 4.78 7.19 -2.86
N ALA A 99 3.64 6.97 -3.51
CA ALA A 99 2.68 8.00 -3.92
C ALA A 99 1.29 7.71 -3.36
#